data_AF-A0A9D7IIR9-F1
#
_entry.id   AF-A0A9D7IIR9-F1
#
_cell.length_a   1.000
_cell.length_b   1.000
_cell.length_c   1.000
_cell.angle_alpha   90.00
_cell.angle_beta   90.00
_cell.angle_gamma   90.00
#
_symmetry.space_group_name_H-M   'P 1'
#
loop_
_entity.id
_entity.type
_entity.pdbx_description
1 polymer ?
#
loop_
_entity_poly.entity_id
_entity_poly.type
_entity_poly.pdbx_seq_one_letter_code
_entity_poly.pdbx_strand_id
1 'polypeptide(L)'
;MNESIKWSLDKIVRFQNKIDFNFLSSNKTVVWNEETIKSFEEKWNWHYLSFNPSIKWDHDLLSKFEDKIVWDVKNNLKGGNSTYKNIGGEYLDDYSLLRIFCMTWNLLIIDKYFNNLDLWRICKHSRKIDIDVFLKYKNIFDQEYAYGTKHHKHSDWFDEETLFRRAGKYWRQH
;
A
#
# COMPACT_ATOMS: atom_id res chain seq x y z
N MET A 1 -10.66 4.77 19.36
CA MET A 1 -10.96 3.43 18.81
C MET A 1 -10.93 2.45 19.98
N ASN A 2 -11.81 1.43 20.03
CA ASN A 2 -11.78 0.43 21.10
C ASN A 2 -10.60 -0.54 20.86
N GLU A 3 -9.39 -0.10 21.18
CA GLU A 3 -8.14 -0.86 21.09
C GLU A 3 -8.10 -2.06 22.05
N SER A 4 -9.08 -2.17 22.95
CA SER A 4 -9.17 -3.21 23.98
C SER A 4 -9.68 -4.56 23.48
N ILE A 5 -10.38 -4.62 22.34
CA ILE A 5 -10.99 -5.86 21.85
C ILE A 5 -10.13 -6.48 20.74
N LYS A 6 -9.47 -7.59 21.07
CA LYS A 6 -8.87 -8.49 20.08
C LYS A 6 -9.96 -9.31 19.40
N TRP A 7 -10.03 -9.21 18.08
CA TRP A 7 -10.97 -9.94 17.23
C TRP A 7 -10.31 -11.22 16.73
N SER A 8 -10.73 -12.37 17.28
CA SER A 8 -10.39 -13.71 16.79
C SER A 8 -11.45 -14.21 15.80
N LEU A 9 -11.09 -15.21 14.99
CA LEU A 9 -12.00 -15.85 14.04
C LEU A 9 -13.34 -16.23 14.67
N ASP A 10 -13.34 -16.90 15.82
CA ASP A 10 -14.57 -17.35 16.50
C ASP A 10 -15.51 -16.19 16.86
N LYS A 11 -14.95 -15.04 17.25
CA LYS A 11 -15.75 -13.85 17.57
C LYS A 11 -16.37 -13.28 16.30
N ILE A 12 -15.62 -13.24 15.21
CA ILE A 12 -16.11 -12.75 13.93
C ILE A 12 -17.24 -13.66 13.45
N VAL A 13 -17.07 -14.98 13.52
CA VAL A 13 -18.11 -15.96 13.18
C VAL A 13 -19.37 -15.76 14.03
N ARG A 14 -19.23 -15.58 15.35
CA ARG A 14 -20.37 -15.40 16.26
C ARG A 14 -21.15 -14.11 15.99
N PHE A 15 -20.47 -13.05 15.55
CA PHE A 15 -21.05 -11.71 15.41
C PHE A 15 -21.12 -11.20 13.97
N GLN A 16 -20.87 -12.06 12.97
CA GLN A 16 -20.78 -11.68 11.56
C GLN A 16 -21.98 -10.89 11.03
N ASN A 17 -23.19 -11.12 11.55
CA ASN A 17 -24.40 -10.43 11.10
C ASN A 17 -24.63 -9.09 11.80
N LYS A 18 -23.80 -8.76 12.80
CA LYS A 18 -23.89 -7.54 13.63
C LYS A 18 -22.65 -6.66 13.51
N ILE A 19 -21.63 -7.08 12.77
CA ILE A 19 -20.38 -6.36 12.59
C ILE A 19 -20.35 -5.76 11.19
N ASP A 20 -19.89 -4.51 11.10
CA ASP A 20 -19.53 -3.90 9.83
C ASP A 20 -18.14 -4.41 9.38
N PHE A 21 -18.12 -5.15 8.27
CA PHE A 21 -16.89 -5.68 7.69
C PHE A 21 -15.99 -4.58 7.12
N ASN A 22 -16.51 -3.40 6.76
CA ASN A 22 -15.65 -2.27 6.35
C ASN A 22 -14.78 -1.80 7.52
N PHE A 23 -15.39 -1.64 8.69
CA PHE A 23 -14.68 -1.30 9.91
C PHE A 23 -13.66 -2.39 10.27
N LEU A 24 -14.08 -3.65 10.23
CA LEU A 24 -13.24 -4.79 10.59
C LEU A 24 -12.05 -4.96 9.63
N SER A 25 -12.23 -4.69 8.33
CA SER A 25 -11.17 -4.74 7.30
C SER A 25 -10.02 -3.76 7.57
N SER A 26 -10.31 -2.59 8.14
CA SER A 26 -9.29 -1.58 8.49
C SER A 26 -8.76 -1.74 9.93
N ASN A 27 -9.31 -2.67 10.71
CA ASN A 27 -9.03 -2.77 12.13
C ASN A 27 -7.66 -3.42 12.39
N LYS A 28 -6.89 -2.79 13.28
CA LYS A 28 -5.55 -3.24 13.67
C LYS A 28 -5.56 -4.35 14.72
N THR A 29 -6.67 -4.55 15.43
CA THR A 29 -6.78 -5.52 16.54
C THR A 29 -7.30 -6.90 16.11
N VAL A 30 -7.62 -7.07 14.82
CA VAL A 30 -7.98 -8.36 14.25
C VAL A 30 -6.75 -9.25 14.15
N VAL A 31 -6.91 -10.51 14.54
CA VAL A 31 -5.89 -11.54 14.34
C VAL A 31 -5.99 -11.98 12.89
N TRP A 32 -5.18 -11.36 12.04
CA TRP A 32 -5.13 -11.69 10.62
C TRP A 32 -4.29 -12.93 10.36
N ASN A 33 -4.90 -13.90 9.71
CA ASN A 33 -4.25 -15.09 9.14
C ASN A 33 -5.00 -15.50 7.87
N GLU A 34 -4.44 -16.42 7.09
CA GLU A 34 -5.06 -16.91 5.86
C GLU A 34 -6.49 -17.41 6.09
N GLU A 35 -6.70 -18.17 7.17
CA GLU A 35 -8.01 -18.75 7.50
C GLU A 35 -9.08 -17.68 7.74
N THR A 36 -8.73 -16.58 8.44
CA THR A 36 -9.64 -15.47 8.72
C THR A 36 -9.98 -14.69 7.45
N ILE A 37 -9.00 -14.50 6.56
CA ILE A 37 -9.22 -13.82 5.28
C ILE A 37 -10.12 -14.68 4.39
N LYS A 38 -9.80 -15.97 4.25
CA LYS A 38 -10.54 -16.92 3.42
C LYS A 38 -11.98 -17.16 3.90
N SER A 39 -12.20 -17.24 5.21
CA SER A 39 -13.53 -17.53 5.78
C SER A 39 -14.58 -16.46 5.48
N PHE A 40 -14.15 -15.22 5.24
CA PHE A 40 -15.04 -14.09 4.97
C PHE A 40 -14.64 -13.31 3.72
N GLU A 41 -14.03 -14.01 2.76
CA GLU A 41 -13.45 -13.46 1.53
C GLU A 41 -14.40 -12.51 0.79
N GLU A 42 -15.67 -12.88 0.69
CA GLU A 42 -16.72 -12.10 0.01
C GLU A 42 -17.30 -10.96 0.86
N LYS A 43 -17.07 -10.99 2.18
CA LYS A 43 -17.54 -9.95 3.10
C LYS A 43 -16.49 -8.88 3.35
N TRP A 44 -15.21 -9.22 3.20
CA TRP A 44 -14.12 -8.28 3.39
C TRP A 44 -14.17 -7.16 2.37
N ASN A 45 -13.90 -5.95 2.85
CA ASN A 45 -13.62 -4.84 1.97
C ASN A 45 -12.13 -4.88 1.59
N TRP A 46 -11.85 -5.45 0.42
CA TRP A 46 -10.50 -5.64 -0.09
C TRP A 46 -9.71 -4.35 -0.24
N HIS A 47 -10.37 -3.22 -0.48
CA HIS A 47 -9.70 -1.93 -0.48
C HIS A 47 -9.08 -1.63 0.89
N TYR A 48 -9.85 -1.73 1.98
CA TYR A 48 -9.32 -1.51 3.33
C TYR A 48 -8.39 -2.62 3.80
N LEU A 49 -8.65 -3.86 3.39
CA LEU A 49 -7.86 -5.04 3.73
C LEU A 49 -6.45 -4.94 3.13
N SER A 50 -6.34 -4.61 1.85
CA SER A 50 -5.05 -4.46 1.15
C SER A 50 -4.17 -3.42 1.85
N PHE A 51 -4.75 -2.33 2.34
CA PHE A 51 -3.99 -1.26 3.02
C PHE A 51 -3.88 -1.43 4.55
N ASN A 52 -4.32 -2.54 5.12
CA ASN A 52 -4.30 -2.73 6.57
C ASN A 52 -2.87 -3.03 7.09
N PRO A 53 -2.28 -2.18 7.97
CA PRO A 53 -0.94 -2.38 8.53
C PRO A 53 -0.78 -3.65 9.36
N SER A 54 -1.86 -4.21 9.90
CA SER A 54 -1.80 -5.39 10.74
C SER A 54 -1.77 -6.70 9.95
N ILE A 55 -1.94 -6.64 8.62
CA ILE A 55 -1.79 -7.80 7.73
C ILE A 55 -0.37 -7.85 7.22
N LYS A 56 0.30 -8.97 7.48
CA LYS A 56 1.60 -9.27 6.89
C LYS A 56 1.37 -10.01 5.60
N TRP A 57 1.42 -9.29 4.48
CA TRP A 57 1.41 -9.90 3.15
C TRP A 57 2.75 -10.59 2.90
N ASP A 58 2.72 -11.91 2.82
CA ASP A 58 3.82 -12.74 2.33
C ASP A 58 3.50 -13.26 0.92
N HIS A 59 4.46 -13.95 0.32
CA HIS A 59 4.34 -14.42 -1.06
C HIS A 59 3.19 -15.40 -1.26
N ASP A 60 2.96 -16.28 -0.29
CA ASP A 60 1.93 -17.31 -0.35
C ASP A 60 0.53 -16.70 -0.23
N LEU A 61 0.33 -15.77 0.71
CA LEU A 61 -0.93 -15.07 0.91
C LEU A 61 -1.25 -14.16 -0.28
N LEU A 62 -0.23 -13.48 -0.82
CA LEU A 62 -0.38 -12.63 -1.98
C LEU A 62 -0.81 -13.43 -3.22
N SER A 63 -0.17 -14.57 -3.47
CA SER A 63 -0.50 -15.40 -4.63
C SER A 63 -1.90 -16.01 -4.54
N LYS A 64 -2.45 -16.21 -3.35
CA LYS A 64 -3.82 -16.74 -3.17
C LYS A 64 -4.90 -15.70 -3.43
N PHE A 65 -4.60 -14.43 -3.16
CA PHE A 65 -5.58 -13.34 -3.22
C PHE A 65 -5.22 -12.26 -4.25
N GLU A 66 -4.32 -12.55 -5.18
CA GLU A 66 -3.78 -11.57 -6.14
C GLU A 66 -4.85 -10.86 -6.96
N ASP A 67 -5.93 -11.57 -7.32
CA ASP A 67 -7.05 -11.07 -8.10
C ASP A 67 -7.94 -10.07 -7.33
N LYS A 68 -7.90 -10.13 -6.00
CA LYS A 68 -8.74 -9.30 -5.12
C LYS A 68 -7.97 -8.14 -4.50
N ILE A 69 -6.65 -8.18 -4.50
CA ILE A 69 -5.79 -7.15 -3.91
C ILE A 69 -5.85 -5.86 -4.74
N VAL A 70 -6.01 -4.74 -4.04
CA VAL A 70 -5.94 -3.41 -4.65
C VAL A 70 -4.49 -2.95 -4.65
N TRP A 71 -3.86 -2.95 -5.83
CA TRP A 71 -2.44 -2.65 -6.04
C TRP A 71 -2.09 -1.17 -6.28
N ASP A 72 -3.03 -0.36 -6.73
CA ASP A 72 -2.85 1.10 -6.83
C ASP A 72 -4.20 1.78 -6.62
N VAL A 73 -4.11 2.94 -6.00
CA VAL A 73 -5.25 3.79 -5.71
C VAL A 73 -5.54 4.74 -6.89
N LYS A 74 -4.55 5.02 -7.76
CA LYS A 74 -4.72 5.85 -8.97
C LYS A 74 -5.64 5.24 -10.03
N ASN A 75 -5.59 3.92 -10.25
CA ASN A 75 -6.36 3.28 -11.33
C ASN A 75 -7.86 3.17 -11.05
N ASN A 76 -8.28 3.31 -9.78
CA ASN A 76 -9.67 3.21 -9.37
C ASN A 76 -10.36 4.57 -9.16
N LEU A 77 -9.64 5.68 -9.31
CA LEU A 77 -10.22 7.03 -9.24
C LEU A 77 -9.99 7.77 -10.56
N LYS A 78 -11.04 7.84 -11.37
CA LYS A 78 -11.12 8.81 -12.46
C LYS A 78 -11.19 10.22 -11.86
N GLY A 79 -10.02 10.84 -11.72
CA GLY A 79 -9.89 12.29 -11.56
C GLY A 79 -9.47 12.76 -10.16
N GLY A 80 -8.35 13.49 -10.13
CA GLY A 80 -8.01 14.46 -9.09
C GLY A 80 -7.31 13.90 -7.86
N ASN A 81 -6.12 14.42 -7.58
CA ASN A 81 -5.34 14.31 -6.33
C ASN A 81 -6.13 13.76 -5.14
N SER A 82 -6.05 12.45 -4.90
CA SER A 82 -6.86 11.81 -3.85
C SER A 82 -6.02 11.56 -2.60
N THR A 83 -6.06 12.50 -1.67
CA THR A 83 -5.78 12.18 -0.27
C THR A 83 -6.97 11.37 0.26
N TYR A 84 -6.74 10.12 0.65
CA TYR A 84 -7.82 9.23 1.08
C TYR A 84 -8.16 9.50 2.53
N LYS A 85 -9.42 9.78 2.85
CA LYS A 85 -9.85 9.85 4.25
C LYS A 85 -10.25 8.44 4.70
N ASN A 86 -9.43 7.81 5.54
CA ASN A 86 -9.79 6.53 6.16
C ASN A 86 -11.02 6.72 7.08
N ILE A 87 -11.72 5.65 7.45
CA ILE A 87 -12.89 5.69 8.36
C ILE A 87 -12.51 6.32 9.73
N GLY A 88 -11.23 6.28 10.10
CA GLY A 88 -10.67 6.99 11.27
C GLY A 88 -10.32 8.47 11.06
N GLY A 89 -10.61 9.07 9.91
CA GLY A 89 -10.32 10.48 9.59
C GLY A 89 -8.88 10.78 9.19
N GLU A 90 -7.98 9.80 9.23
CA GLU A 90 -6.60 9.95 8.76
C GLU A 90 -6.56 10.06 7.23
N TYR A 91 -5.89 11.10 6.73
CA TYR A 91 -5.53 11.18 5.33
C TYR A 91 -4.42 10.16 5.06
N LEU A 92 -4.75 9.08 4.36
CA LEU A 92 -3.73 8.24 3.75
C LEU A 92 -3.23 9.01 2.53
N ASP A 93 -2.02 9.53 2.67
CA ASP A 93 -1.20 9.96 1.55
C ASP A 93 -0.87 8.74 0.66
N ASP A 94 -0.25 8.96 -0.50
CA ASP A 94 0.22 7.96 -1.50
C ASP A 94 1.03 6.75 -0.93
N TYR A 95 1.24 6.74 0.38
CA TYR A 95 1.98 5.83 1.22
C TYR A 95 1.14 4.63 1.69
N SER A 96 -0.13 4.52 1.27
CA SER A 96 -0.99 3.36 1.61
C SER A 96 -0.40 2.04 1.10
N LEU A 97 0.33 2.10 -0.01
CA LEU A 97 0.96 0.94 -0.61
C LEU A 97 1.99 0.32 0.34
N LEU A 98 2.93 1.12 0.89
CA LEU A 98 4.10 0.75 1.71
C LEU A 98 4.01 -0.50 2.62
N ARG A 99 2.82 -0.84 3.11
CA ARG A 99 2.63 -1.86 4.15
C ARG A 99 2.34 -3.25 3.60
N ILE A 100 1.80 -3.36 2.38
CA ILE A 100 1.85 -4.59 1.58
C ILE A 100 3.33 -4.97 1.31
N PHE A 101 4.21 -3.96 1.23
CA PHE A 101 5.62 -4.09 0.85
C PHE A 101 6.56 -4.47 2.00
N CYS A 102 6.05 -4.99 3.13
CA CYS A 102 6.88 -5.47 4.24
C CYS A 102 7.68 -6.76 3.91
N MET A 103 7.33 -7.44 2.80
CA MET A 103 8.09 -8.56 2.25
C MET A 103 9.31 -8.12 1.44
N THR A 104 10.25 -9.03 1.22
CA THR A 104 11.38 -8.85 0.31
C THR A 104 10.91 -8.91 -1.14
N TRP A 105 11.17 -7.86 -1.90
CA TRP A 105 10.85 -7.81 -3.33
C TRP A 105 11.98 -8.44 -4.13
N ASN A 106 11.80 -9.71 -4.48
CA ASN A 106 12.69 -10.41 -5.39
C ASN A 106 12.29 -10.18 -6.85
N LEU A 107 13.17 -10.56 -7.76
CA LEU A 107 12.98 -10.40 -9.19
C LEU A 107 11.71 -11.09 -9.71
N LEU A 108 11.42 -12.29 -9.21
CA LEU A 108 10.30 -13.11 -9.67
C LEU A 108 8.94 -12.43 -9.41
N ILE A 109 8.79 -11.83 -8.23
CA ILE A 109 7.53 -11.17 -7.84
C ILE A 109 7.37 -9.87 -8.61
N ILE A 110 8.44 -9.09 -8.72
CA ILE A 110 8.40 -7.84 -9.47
C ILE A 110 8.06 -8.13 -10.93
N ASP A 111 8.65 -9.17 -11.52
CA ASP A 111 8.31 -9.57 -12.89
C ASP A 111 6.84 -9.99 -13.02
N LYS A 112 6.32 -10.77 -12.07
CA LYS A 112 4.92 -11.22 -12.09
C LYS A 112 3.93 -10.06 -11.98
N TYR A 113 4.18 -9.11 -11.09
CA TYR A 113 3.26 -8.02 -10.78
C TYR A 113 3.68 -6.66 -11.36
N PHE A 114 4.63 -6.64 -12.29
CA PHE A 114 5.25 -5.41 -12.80
C PHE A 114 4.23 -4.36 -13.23
N ASN A 115 3.18 -4.77 -13.96
CA ASN A 115 2.15 -3.86 -14.47
C ASN A 115 1.22 -3.30 -13.39
N ASN A 116 1.12 -3.98 -12.25
CA ASN A 116 0.29 -3.57 -11.13
C ASN A 116 1.07 -2.73 -10.12
N LEU A 117 2.40 -2.69 -10.24
CA LEU A 117 3.30 -2.11 -9.27
C LEU A 117 3.99 -0.86 -9.79
N ASP A 118 4.04 0.17 -8.94
CA ASP A 118 4.87 1.35 -9.18
C ASP A 118 6.25 1.14 -8.52
N LEU A 119 7.22 0.67 -9.31
CA LEU A 119 8.58 0.41 -8.83
C LEU A 119 9.25 1.62 -8.19
N TRP A 120 8.97 2.83 -8.67
CA TRP A 120 9.53 4.04 -8.07
C TRP A 120 9.01 4.23 -6.65
N ARG A 121 7.71 4.02 -6.44
CA ARG A 121 7.10 4.04 -5.10
C ARG A 121 7.68 2.95 -4.21
N ILE A 122 7.91 1.74 -4.72
CA ILE A 122 8.54 0.66 -3.95
C ILE A 122 9.94 1.07 -3.50
N CYS A 123 10.79 1.61 -4.37
CA CYS A 123 12.16 2.00 -4.03
C CYS A 123 12.27 3.17 -3.06
N LYS A 124 11.36 4.13 -3.11
CA LYS A 124 11.35 5.27 -2.18
C LYS A 124 11.15 4.83 -0.72
N HIS A 125 10.58 3.64 -0.53
CA HIS A 125 9.86 3.30 0.68
C HIS A 125 10.20 1.92 1.25
N SER A 126 10.53 0.95 0.41
CA SER A 126 10.99 -0.37 0.78
C SER A 126 12.51 -0.40 0.87
N ARG A 127 13.02 -0.83 2.02
CA ARG A 127 14.45 -1.12 2.25
C ARG A 127 14.84 -2.56 1.89
N LYS A 128 13.90 -3.35 1.34
CA LYS A 128 14.03 -4.81 1.13
C LYS A 128 13.75 -5.17 -0.33
N ILE A 129 14.54 -4.63 -1.25
CA ILE A 129 14.48 -4.95 -2.69
C ILE A 129 15.77 -5.67 -3.05
N ASP A 130 15.65 -6.75 -3.80
CA ASP A 130 16.79 -7.54 -4.27
C ASP A 130 17.65 -6.76 -5.30
N ILE A 131 18.96 -6.98 -5.28
CA ILE A 131 19.89 -6.29 -6.18
C ILE A 131 19.62 -6.63 -7.65
N ASP A 132 19.15 -7.84 -7.92
CA ASP A 132 18.83 -8.32 -9.26
C ASP A 132 17.70 -7.51 -9.92
N VAL A 133 16.75 -7.03 -9.11
CA VAL A 133 15.68 -6.12 -9.56
C VAL A 133 16.29 -4.81 -10.08
N PHE A 134 17.23 -4.25 -9.32
CA PHE A 134 17.90 -3.00 -9.71
C PHE A 134 18.70 -3.16 -10.99
N LEU A 135 19.37 -4.30 -11.17
CA LEU A 135 20.11 -4.60 -12.39
C LEU A 135 19.20 -4.70 -13.61
N LYS A 136 18.06 -5.40 -13.48
CA LYS A 136 17.11 -5.58 -14.59
C LYS A 136 16.37 -4.29 -14.96
N TYR A 137 15.90 -3.54 -13.97
CA TYR A 137 15.07 -2.35 -14.16
C TYR A 137 15.83 -1.02 -14.02
N LYS A 138 17.16 -1.06 -14.17
CA LYS A 138 18.05 0.10 -14.02
C LYS A 138 17.57 1.35 -14.75
N ASN A 139 17.13 1.19 -16.00
CA ASN A 139 16.64 2.30 -16.83
C ASN A 139 15.44 3.02 -16.22
N ILE A 140 14.56 2.30 -15.51
CA ILE A 140 13.40 2.88 -14.81
C ILE A 140 13.88 3.65 -13.57
N PHE A 141 14.88 3.13 -12.86
CA PHE A 141 15.41 3.78 -11.65
C PHE A 141 16.25 5.02 -11.94
N ASP A 142 16.82 5.11 -13.13
CA ASP A 142 17.58 6.25 -13.59
C ASP A 142 16.69 7.40 -14.10
N GLN A 143 15.39 7.16 -14.33
CA GLN A 143 14.42 8.20 -14.68
C GLN A 143 14.14 9.16 -13.50
N GLU A 144 13.85 10.41 -13.86
CA GLU A 144 13.46 11.46 -12.91
C GLU A 144 11.94 11.46 -12.71
N TYR A 145 11.52 11.39 -11.46
CA TYR A 145 10.11 11.44 -11.09
C TYR A 145 9.81 12.67 -10.25
N ALA A 146 8.72 13.35 -10.57
CA ALA A 146 8.19 14.43 -9.75
C ALA A 146 7.78 13.86 -8.37
N TYR A 147 8.31 14.43 -7.28
CA TYR A 147 8.11 13.90 -5.93
C TYR A 147 7.48 14.89 -4.96
N GLY A 148 7.28 16.13 -5.37
CA GLY A 148 6.65 17.16 -4.56
C GLY A 148 6.68 18.50 -5.27
N THR A 149 6.00 19.47 -4.67
CA THR A 149 5.97 20.87 -5.11
C THR A 149 6.55 21.73 -4.01
N LYS A 150 7.38 22.70 -4.39
CA LYS A 150 7.89 23.73 -3.50
C LYS A 150 7.18 25.02 -3.81
N HIS A 151 6.47 25.56 -2.82
CA HIS A 151 5.78 26.84 -2.95
C HIS A 151 6.74 27.95 -2.53
N HIS A 152 7.00 28.88 -3.44
CA HIS A 152 7.75 30.10 -3.16
C HIS A 152 6.75 31.23 -2.94
N LYS A 153 6.84 31.87 -1.76
CA LYS A 153 5.91 32.94 -1.36
C LYS A 153 6.62 34.28 -1.47
N HIS A 154 6.13 35.13 -2.37
CA HIS A 154 6.57 36.51 -2.51
C HIS A 154 5.52 37.44 -1.88
N SER A 155 5.87 38.73 -1.73
CA SER A 155 4.97 39.74 -1.15
C SER A 155 3.62 39.80 -1.87
N ASP A 156 3.62 39.59 -3.19
CA ASP A 156 2.49 39.91 -4.05
C ASP A 156 1.96 38.70 -4.87
N TRP A 157 2.65 37.56 -4.85
CA TRP A 157 2.22 36.34 -5.55
C TRP A 157 2.92 35.08 -5.05
N PHE A 158 2.42 33.92 -5.50
CA PHE A 158 2.96 32.59 -5.22
C PHE A 158 3.44 31.95 -6.51
N ASP A 159 4.57 31.24 -6.44
CA ASP A 159 5.05 30.39 -7.52
C ASP A 159 5.24 28.95 -7.02
N GLU A 160 5.00 27.96 -7.88
CA GLU A 160 5.06 26.54 -7.57
C GLU A 160 6.10 25.84 -8.44
N GLU A 161 7.17 25.37 -7.80
CA GLU A 161 8.22 24.61 -8.46
C GLU A 161 7.99 23.10 -8.25
N THR A 162 7.85 22.34 -9.34
CA THR A 162 7.79 20.87 -9.25
C THR A 162 9.19 20.30 -9.04
N LEU A 163 9.39 19.58 -7.94
CA LEU A 163 10.67 18.97 -7.59
C LEU A 163 10.76 17.56 -8.20
N PHE A 164 11.88 17.28 -8.88
CA PHE A 164 12.18 15.98 -9.50
C PHE A 164 13.29 15.25 -8.74
N ARG A 165 13.19 13.92 -8.66
CA ARG A 165 14.21 13.07 -8.03
C ARG A 165 14.36 11.75 -8.77
N ARG A 166 15.61 11.33 -8.94
CA ARG A 166 15.95 9.99 -9.45
C ARG A 166 15.75 8.94 -8.36
N ALA A 167 15.08 7.84 -8.70
CA ALA A 167 15.01 6.67 -7.82
C ALA A 167 16.42 6.16 -7.46
N GLY A 168 17.40 6.37 -8.34
CA GLY A 168 18.80 6.01 -8.15
C GLY A 168 19.51 6.59 -6.91
N LYS A 169 18.93 7.56 -6.21
CA LYS A 169 19.48 8.07 -4.94
C LYS A 169 19.15 7.17 -3.73
N TYR A 170 18.08 6.38 -3.81
CA TYR A 170 17.60 5.56 -2.68
C TYR A 170 18.33 4.22 -2.56
N TRP A 171 18.76 3.62 -3.68
CA TRP A 171 19.52 2.36 -3.65
C TRP A 171 21.01 2.55 -3.41
N ARG A 172 21.59 3.73 -3.74
CA ARG A 172 22.99 4.07 -3.37
C ARG A 172 23.25 4.12 -1.86
N GLN A 173 22.20 3.98 -1.04
CA GLN A 173 22.27 3.94 0.43
C GLN A 173 22.21 2.51 0.99
N HIS A 174 22.11 1.50 0.12
CA HIS A 174 22.17 0.07 0.42
C HIS A 174 23.50 -0.49 -0.08
#